data_AF-A0ABD0JQN3-F1
#
_entry.id   AF-A0ABD0JQN3-F1
#
_cell.length_a   1.000
_cell.length_b   1.000
_cell.length_c   1.000
_cell.angle_alpha   90.00
_cell.angle_beta   90.00
_cell.angle_gamma   90.00
#
_symmetry.space_group_name_H-M   'P 1'
#
loop_
_entity.id
_entity.type
_entity.pdbx_description
1 polymer ?
#
loop_
_entity_poly.entity_id
_entity_poly.type
_entity_poly.pdbx_seq_one_letter_code
_entity_poly.pdbx_strand_id
1 'polypeptide(L)'
;RAHFGGCEVRAHFGGCEVRAHFGGCEVRAHFGGCEVRAHFGGCEVRAHFGGCEVRAHLGGCEVRAHFGGCEVRAHFGGCEVRAHFMGCEVRASEGEVKHHVQLVYIR
;
A
#
# COMPACT_ATOMS: atom_id res chain seq x y z
N ARG A 1 3.22 3.65 15.88
CA ARG A 1 4.22 3.04 14.96
C ARG A 1 4.32 1.57 15.30
N ALA A 2 4.36 0.67 14.31
CA ALA A 2 4.47 -0.78 14.54
C ALA A 2 5.47 -1.44 13.57
N HIS A 3 6.01 -2.58 13.98
CA HIS A 3 6.92 -3.41 13.17
C HIS A 3 6.45 -4.87 13.27
N PHE A 4 6.34 -5.54 12.13
CA PHE A 4 5.83 -6.90 12.03
C PHE A 4 6.77 -7.74 11.15
N GLY A 5 6.97 -9.00 11.52
CA GLY A 5 7.81 -9.92 10.77
C GLY A 5 7.32 -11.36 10.85
N GLY A 6 7.24 -12.06 9.72
CA GLY A 6 6.91 -13.49 9.69
C GLY A 6 5.51 -13.83 10.23
N CYS A 7 4.54 -12.93 10.05
CA CYS A 7 3.21 -13.06 10.65
C CYS A 7 2.08 -12.62 9.70
N GLU A 8 0.85 -13.00 10.06
CA GLU A 8 -0.37 -12.45 9.47
C GLU A 8 -0.84 -11.23 10.27
N VAL A 9 -1.16 -10.14 9.58
CA VAL A 9 -1.69 -8.92 10.20
C VAL A 9 -3.04 -8.56 9.59
N ARG A 10 -4.04 -8.37 10.47
CA ARG A 10 -5.37 -7.85 10.12
C ARG A 10 -5.64 -6.58 10.89
N ALA A 11 -5.99 -5.50 10.20
CA ALA A 11 -6.21 -4.22 10.87
C ALA A 11 -7.27 -3.34 10.19
N HIS A 12 -7.93 -2.52 10.99
CA HIS A 12 -8.86 -1.49 10.55
C HIS A 12 -8.54 -0.18 11.26
N PHE A 13 -8.40 0.90 10.50
CA PHE A 13 -8.06 2.21 11.03
C PHE A 13 -8.97 3.28 10.43
N GLY A 14 -9.29 4.30 11.23
CA GLY A 14 -10.08 5.44 10.78
C GLY A 14 -9.69 6.73 11.48
N GLY A 15 -9.59 7.84 10.74
CA GLY A 15 -9.37 9.18 11.30
C GLY A 15 -8.05 9.34 12.07
N CYS A 16 -6.99 8.64 11.65
CA CYS A 16 -5.74 8.59 12.40
C CYS A 16 -4.48 8.53 11.51
N GLU A 17 -3.32 8.76 12.13
CA GLU A 17 -2.03 8.54 11.51
C GLU A 17 -1.52 7.11 11.78
N VAL A 18 -1.14 6.39 10.73
CA VAL A 18 -0.59 5.04 10.81
C VAL A 18 0.83 5.02 10.25
N ARG A 19 1.78 4.51 11.06
CA ARG A 19 3.16 4.26 10.64
C ARG A 19 3.53 2.80 10.90
N ALA A 20 3.86 2.04 9.87
CA ALA A 20 4.14 0.62 10.01
C ALA A 20 5.25 0.10 9.08
N HIS A 21 5.98 -0.92 9.54
CA HIS A 21 6.93 -1.68 8.74
C HIS A 21 6.57 -3.17 8.82
N PHE A 22 6.60 -3.85 7.67
CA PHE A 22 6.27 -5.26 7.54
C PHE A 22 7.37 -5.98 6.74
N GLY A 23 7.78 -7.16 7.21
CA GLY A 23 8.77 -8.00 6.53
C GLY A 23 8.37 -9.47 6.52
N GLY A 24 8.18 -10.07 5.34
CA GLY A 24 7.78 -11.49 5.27
C GLY A 24 6.40 -11.74 5.88
N CYS A 25 5.46 -10.81 5.72
CA CYS A 25 4.12 -10.86 6.30
C CYS A 25 3.04 -11.03 5.23
N GLU A 26 1.90 -11.62 5.63
CA GLU A 26 0.62 -11.44 4.95
C GLU A 26 -0.15 -10.31 5.66
N VAL A 27 -0.60 -9.30 4.91
CA VAL A 27 -1.26 -8.12 5.49
C VAL A 27 -2.62 -7.89 4.83
N ARG A 28 -3.66 -7.76 5.66
CA ARG A 28 -5.01 -7.38 5.25
C ARG A 28 -5.46 -6.17 6.05
N ALA A 29 -5.71 -5.05 5.37
CA ALA A 29 -5.98 -3.80 6.07
C ALA A 29 -7.03 -2.92 5.39
N HIS A 30 -7.77 -2.17 6.20
CA HIS A 30 -8.70 -1.14 5.75
C HIS A 30 -8.42 0.19 6.45
N PHE A 31 -8.40 1.28 5.69
CA PHE A 31 -8.13 2.64 6.17
C PHE A 31 -9.18 3.62 5.64
N GLY A 32 -9.67 4.49 6.50
CA GLY A 32 -10.62 5.55 6.14
C GLY A 32 -10.26 6.90 6.78
N GLY A 33 -10.01 7.94 5.98
CA GLY A 33 -9.65 9.26 6.53
C GLY A 33 -8.32 9.25 7.28
N CYS A 34 -7.34 8.46 6.83
CA CYS A 34 -6.06 8.27 7.51
C CYS A 34 -4.90 8.92 6.75
N GLU A 35 -3.84 9.31 7.48
CA GLU A 35 -2.50 9.44 6.90
C GLU A 35 -1.75 8.12 7.15
N VAL A 36 -1.29 7.45 6.09
CA VAL A 36 -0.64 6.14 6.17
C VAL A 36 0.76 6.22 5.61
N ARG A 37 1.75 5.83 6.43
CA ARG A 37 3.14 5.64 6.01
C ARG A 37 3.56 4.19 6.27
N ALA A 38 3.83 3.46 5.19
CA ALA A 38 4.11 2.03 5.30
C ALA A 38 5.33 1.60 4.48
N HIS A 39 6.08 0.66 5.03
CA HIS A 39 7.15 -0.04 4.32
C HIS A 39 6.88 -1.54 4.35
N PHE A 40 6.93 -2.19 3.19
CA PHE A 40 6.78 -3.64 3.09
C PHE A 40 7.97 -4.26 2.34
N GLY A 41 8.46 -5.38 2.86
CA GLY A 41 9.53 -6.18 2.25
C GLY A 41 9.15 -7.65 2.22
N GLY A 42 9.07 -8.28 1.06
CA GLY A 42 8.73 -9.71 0.97
C GLY A 42 7.33 -10.05 1.44
N CYS A 43 6.34 -9.18 1.21
CA CYS A 43 4.97 -9.33 1.76
C CYS A 43 3.92 -9.67 0.68
N GLU A 44 2.85 -10.35 1.09
CA GLU A 44 1.57 -10.30 0.37
C GLU A 44 0.66 -9.28 1.06
N VAL A 45 0.14 -8.30 0.32
CA VAL A 45 -0.65 -7.20 0.87
C VAL A 45 -1.98 -7.07 0.16
N ARG A 46 -3.06 -7.00 0.94
CA ARG A 46 -4.41 -6.65 0.48
C ARG A 46 -4.93 -5.48 1.28
N ALA A 47 -5.21 -4.37 0.61
CA ALA A 47 -5.59 -3.14 1.31
C ALA A 47 -6.68 -2.33 0.62
N HIS A 48 -7.51 -1.67 1.43
CA HIS A 48 -8.49 -0.70 0.97
C HIS A 48 -8.29 0.64 1.68
N PHE A 49 -8.31 1.72 0.92
CA PHE A 49 -8.14 3.09 1.40
C PHE A 49 -9.25 3.99 0.88
N GLY A 50 -9.89 4.75 1.76
CA GLY A 50 -10.87 5.78 1.40
C GLY A 50 -10.52 7.12 2.03
N GLY A 51 -10.42 8.19 1.25
CA GLY A 51 -10.14 9.53 1.78
C GLY A 51 -8.80 9.64 2.51
N CYS A 52 -7.76 8.93 2.05
CA CYS A 52 -6.48 8.82 2.76
C CYS A 52 -5.34 9.57 2.05
N GLU A 53 -4.33 10.01 2.80
CA GLU A 53 -2.98 10.27 2.26
C GLU A 53 -2.13 9.02 2.51
N VAL A 54 -1.56 8.43 1.45
CA VAL A 54 -0.82 7.17 1.54
C VAL A 54 0.59 7.35 0.98
N ARG A 55 1.59 6.98 1.78
CA ARG A 55 3.00 6.88 1.37
C ARG A 55 3.50 5.47 1.60
N ALA A 56 3.88 4.78 0.53
CA ALA A 56 4.29 3.39 0.56
C ALA A 56 5.65 3.15 -0.09
N HIS A 57 6.48 2.33 0.54
CA HIS A 57 7.67 1.74 -0.07
C HIS A 57 7.53 0.23 -0.06
N LEU A 58 7.66 -0.40 -1.23
CA LEU A 58 7.38 -1.80 -1.44
C LEU A 58 8.58 -2.47 -2.10
N GLY A 59 9.10 -3.53 -1.49
CA GLY A 59 10.22 -4.33 -2.00
C GLY A 59 9.89 -5.81 -2.02
N GLY A 60 9.97 -6.50 -3.16
CA GLY A 60 9.73 -7.95 -3.21
C GLY A 60 8.31 -8.37 -2.82
N CYS A 61 7.28 -7.55 -3.09
CA CYS A 61 5.92 -7.78 -2.61
C CYS A 61 4.92 -8.17 -3.72
N GLU A 62 3.87 -8.92 -3.37
CA GLU A 62 2.62 -8.98 -4.13
C GLU A 62 1.59 -8.06 -3.45
N VAL A 63 1.04 -7.10 -4.19
CA VAL A 63 0.12 -6.09 -3.64
C VAL A 63 -1.17 -6.02 -4.45
N ARG A 64 -2.31 -6.07 -3.75
CA ARG A 64 -3.63 -5.73 -4.28
C ARG A 64 -4.24 -4.62 -3.45
N ALA A 65 -4.54 -3.50 -4.09
CA ALA A 65 -5.02 -2.33 -3.38
C ALA A 65 -6.15 -1.59 -4.10
N HIS A 66 -7.08 -1.06 -3.31
CA HIS A 66 -8.14 -0.19 -3.81
C HIS A 66 -8.11 1.15 -3.08
N PHE A 67 -8.18 2.24 -3.84
CA PHE A 67 -8.12 3.61 -3.34
C PHE A 67 -9.31 4.41 -3.88
N GLY A 68 -9.98 5.15 -3.00
CA GLY A 68 -11.04 6.09 -3.36
C GLY A 68 -10.84 7.45 -2.70
N GLY A 69 -10.74 8.53 -3.48
CA GLY A 69 -10.54 9.87 -2.94
C GLY A 69 -9.22 10.07 -2.18
N CYS A 70 -8.14 9.44 -2.62
CA CYS A 70 -6.85 9.43 -1.90
C CYS A 70 -5.76 10.26 -2.61
N GLU A 71 -4.78 10.75 -1.86
CA GLU A 71 -3.46 11.10 -2.38
C GLU A 71 -2.50 9.92 -2.12
N VAL A 72 -1.84 9.41 -3.17
CA VAL A 72 -0.99 8.22 -3.07
C VAL A 72 0.39 8.49 -3.62
N ARG A 73 1.42 8.18 -2.83
CA ARG A 73 2.83 8.18 -3.24
C ARG A 73 3.43 6.80 -2.99
N ALA A 74 3.93 6.18 -4.04
CA ALA A 74 4.46 4.82 -3.95
C ALA A 74 5.81 4.66 -4.65
N HIS A 75 6.69 3.88 -4.03
CA HIS A 75 7.94 3.42 -4.61
C HIS A 75 7.97 1.90 -4.61
N PHE A 76 8.32 1.29 -5.75
CA PHE A 76 8.32 -0.16 -5.92
C PHE A 76 9.71 -0.68 -6.31
N GLY A 77 10.16 -1.79 -5.72
CA GLY A 77 11.37 -2.57 -6.09
C GLY A 77 11.10 -4.08 -6.14
N GLY A 78 11.29 -4.77 -7.27
CA GLY A 78 10.91 -6.18 -7.50
C GLY A 78 9.49 -6.59 -7.03
N CYS A 79 8.43 -5.85 -7.38
CA CYS A 79 7.05 -6.12 -6.92
C CYS A 79 6.08 -6.47 -8.06
N GLU A 80 5.04 -7.27 -7.76
CA GLU A 80 3.79 -7.36 -8.52
C GLU A 80 2.72 -6.53 -7.82
N VAL A 81 2.13 -5.57 -8.54
CA VAL A 81 1.15 -4.63 -7.96
C VAL A 81 -0.06 -4.52 -8.86
N ARG A 82 -1.24 -4.69 -8.27
CA ARG A 82 -2.54 -4.38 -8.89
C ARG A 82 -3.25 -3.36 -8.02
N ALA A 83 -3.45 -2.17 -8.55
CA ALA A 83 -4.12 -1.11 -7.82
C ALA A 83 -5.22 -0.45 -8.64
N HIS A 84 -6.35 -0.21 -7.99
CA HIS A 84 -7.48 0.54 -8.54
C HIS A 84 -7.63 1.87 -7.81
N PHE A 85 -7.76 2.94 -8.57
CA PHE A 85 -7.90 4.30 -8.06
C PHE A 85 -9.18 4.93 -8.60
N MET A 86 -10.00 5.48 -7.72
CA MET A 86 -11.18 6.28 -8.05
C MET A 86 -11.02 7.68 -7.45
N GLY A 87 -11.00 8.71 -8.29
CA GLY A 87 -10.86 10.10 -7.82
C GLY A 87 -9.61 10.34 -6.96
N CYS A 88 -8.49 9.69 -7.29
CA CYS A 88 -7.24 9.81 -6.53
C CYS A 88 -6.17 10.59 -7.30
N GLU A 89 -5.29 11.25 -6.57
CA GLU A 89 -4.01 11.74 -7.09
C GLU A 89 -2.92 10.71 -6.79
N VAL A 90 -2.15 10.30 -7.79
CA VAL A 90 -1.16 9.23 -7.63
C VAL A 90 0.19 9.61 -8.22
N ARG A 91 1.25 9.36 -7.45
CA ARG A 91 2.64 9.42 -7.89
C ARG A 91 3.30 8.08 -7.58
N ALA A 92 3.75 7.40 -8.62
CA ALA A 92 4.44 6.13 -8.52
C ALA A 92 5.82 6.24 -9.17
N SER A 93 6.78 5.50 -8.62
CA SER A 93 8.08 5.29 -9.28
C SER A 93 8.57 3.86 -9.03
N GLU A 94 9.39 3.38 -9.97
CA GLU A 94 9.84 2.00 -10.03
C GLU A 94 11.37 1.96 -10.04
N GLY A 95 11.97 0.98 -9.35
CA GLY A 95 13.40 0.69 -9.45
C GLY A 95 13.75 -0.20 -10.65
N GLU A 96 15.03 -0.35 -10.99
CA GLU A 96 15.50 -1.02 -12.23
C GLU A 96 15.22 -2.54 -12.36
N VAL A 97 14.56 -3.17 -11.40
CA VAL A 97 14.33 -4.63 -11.40
C VAL A 97 13.02 -4.95 -12.14
N LYS A 98 12.85 -6.15 -12.72
CA LYS A 98 11.58 -6.50 -13.40
C LYS A 98 10.36 -6.30 -12.48
N HIS A 99 9.41 -5.53 -12.96
CA HIS A 99 8.21 -5.10 -12.26
C HIS A 99 6.96 -5.35 -13.10
N HIS A 100 5.87 -5.76 -12.47
CA HIS A 100 4.55 -5.77 -13.11
C HIS A 100 3.60 -4.93 -12.27
N VAL A 101 3.47 -3.65 -12.63
CA VAL A 101 2.61 -2.69 -11.95
C VAL A 101 1.43 -2.36 -12.87
N GLN A 102 0.24 -2.78 -12.47
CA GLN A 102 -1.01 -2.45 -13.15
C GLN A 102 -1.80 -1.46 -12.28
N LEU A 103 -1.86 -0.20 -12.73
CA LEU A 103 -2.64 0.86 -12.10
C LEU A 103 -3.85 1.17 -12.98
N VAL A 104 -5.04 1.00 -12.42
CA VAL A 104 -6.30 1.31 -13.11
C VAL A 104 -6.87 2.59 -12.49
N TYR A 105 -7.01 3.62 -13.30
CA TYR A 105 -7.57 4.91 -12.91
C TYR A 105 -8.99 5.03 -13.45
N ILE A 106 -9.94 5.21 -12.54
CA ILE A 106 -11.34 5.46 -12.85
C ILE A 106 -11.64 6.90 -12.46
N ARG A 107 -12.09 7.68 -13.45
CA ARG A 107 -12.44 9.09 -13.27
C ARG A 107 -13.89 9.24 -12.84
#